data_AF-A0A418TDE7-F1
#
_entry.id   AF-A0A418TDE7-F1
#
_cell.length_a   1.000
_cell.length_b   1.000
_cell.length_c   1.000
_cell.angle_alpha   90.00
_cell.angle_beta   90.00
_cell.angle_gamma   90.00
#
_symmetry.space_group_name_H-M   'P 1'
#
loop_
_entity.id
_entity.type
_entity.pdbx_description
1 polymer ?
#
loop_
_entity_poly.entity_id
_entity_poly.type
_entity_poly.pdbx_seq_one_letter_code
_entity_poly.pdbx_strand_id
1 'polypeptide(L)'
;MKILKTLIILSILLSACSKPDPFENSMRKGKDALIAKNYEEAVRMFEIALIESPQEENAKILLNQSQDGLKKVEAARELEKYQEDIKILLAEYEVIYKEFVDYEIDRTKLPPVNFVLGKGKLEEYINDAKLLSNQYGHNKGISELHSLLIQSMESLYEKMDSKSVLRLNSSLARTFLTSYYSEIEEIKKMTVK
;
A
#
# COMPACT_ATOMS: atom_id res chain seq x y z
N MET A 1 -67.47 -22.06 -29.37
CA MET A 1 -66.14 -21.51 -29.73
C MET A 1 -65.59 -20.45 -28.75
N LYS A 2 -66.05 -20.40 -27.48
CA LYS A 2 -65.52 -19.49 -26.45
C LYS A 2 -64.49 -20.18 -25.51
N ILE A 3 -64.68 -21.47 -25.26
CA ILE A 3 -63.81 -22.28 -24.38
C ILE A 3 -62.40 -22.50 -24.97
N LEU A 4 -62.26 -22.49 -26.30
CA LEU A 4 -60.98 -22.64 -26.98
C LEU A 4 -60.10 -21.37 -26.89
N LYS A 5 -60.71 -20.18 -26.74
CA LYS A 5 -59.98 -18.91 -26.60
C LYS A 5 -59.46 -18.68 -25.19
N THR A 6 -60.14 -19.20 -24.17
CA THR A 6 -59.67 -19.14 -22.78
C THR A 6 -58.50 -20.09 -22.51
N LEU A 7 -58.40 -21.22 -23.24
CA LEU A 7 -57.30 -22.17 -23.04
C LEU A 7 -55.94 -21.68 -23.58
N ILE A 8 -55.95 -20.85 -24.63
CA ILE A 8 -54.73 -20.29 -25.25
C ILE A 8 -54.12 -19.16 -24.42
N ILE A 9 -54.92 -18.48 -23.59
CA ILE A 9 -54.42 -17.40 -22.70
C ILE A 9 -53.79 -17.98 -21.43
N LEU A 10 -54.21 -19.18 -21.00
CA LEU A 10 -53.69 -19.84 -19.80
C LEU A 10 -52.29 -20.48 -20.01
N SER A 11 -51.93 -20.82 -21.25
CA SER A 11 -50.64 -21.45 -21.57
C SER A 11 -49.45 -20.47 -21.66
N ILE A 12 -49.69 -19.15 -21.65
CA ILE A 12 -48.62 -18.13 -21.75
C ILE A 12 -48.08 -17.73 -20.36
N LEU A 13 -48.80 -18.03 -19.27
CA LEU A 13 -48.43 -17.67 -17.89
C LEU A 13 -47.57 -18.73 -17.17
N LEU A 14 -47.27 -19.85 -17.82
CA LEU A 14 -46.51 -20.98 -17.26
C LEU A 14 -45.03 -21.02 -17.71
N SER A 15 -44.53 -19.96 -18.34
CA SER A 15 -43.11 -19.80 -18.70
C SER A 15 -42.27 -19.49 -17.47
N ALA A 16 -42.19 -20.51 -16.61
CA ALA A 16 -41.16 -20.86 -15.66
C ALA A 16 -40.22 -19.72 -15.25
N CYS A 17 -40.40 -19.29 -14.00
CA CYS A 17 -39.33 -18.84 -13.12
C CYS A 17 -38.33 -20.01 -12.98
N SER A 18 -37.42 -20.16 -13.96
CA SER A 18 -36.33 -21.12 -13.89
C SER A 18 -35.40 -20.70 -12.74
N LYS A 19 -34.99 -21.66 -11.91
CA LYS A 19 -33.96 -21.41 -10.89
C LYS A 19 -32.75 -20.79 -11.60
N PRO A 20 -32.20 -19.67 -11.09
CA PRO A 20 -31.06 -19.05 -11.74
C PRO A 20 -29.93 -20.07 -11.82
N ASP A 21 -29.41 -20.24 -13.03
CA ASP A 21 -28.25 -21.09 -13.30
C ASP A 21 -27.11 -20.69 -12.34
N PRO A 22 -26.53 -21.63 -11.58
CA PRO A 22 -25.48 -21.33 -10.59
C PRO A 22 -24.33 -20.51 -11.17
N PHE A 23 -23.95 -20.78 -12.42
CA PHE A 23 -22.96 -20.00 -13.14
C PHE A 23 -23.41 -18.55 -13.35
N GLU A 24 -24.55 -18.32 -14.00
CA GLU A 24 -25.07 -16.98 -14.28
C GLU A 24 -25.31 -16.16 -13.00
N ASN A 25 -25.77 -16.81 -11.93
CA ASN A 25 -25.96 -16.14 -10.65
C ASN A 25 -24.63 -15.66 -10.05
N SER A 26 -23.59 -16.49 -10.10
CA SER A 26 -22.26 -16.17 -9.60
C SER A 26 -21.60 -15.10 -10.46
N MET A 27 -21.74 -15.19 -11.78
CA MET A 27 -21.29 -14.16 -12.73
C MET A 27 -21.94 -12.80 -12.46
N ARG A 28 -23.25 -12.77 -12.24
CA ARG A 28 -23.97 -11.53 -11.89
C ARG A 28 -23.47 -10.95 -10.58
N LYS A 29 -23.39 -11.75 -9.51
CA LYS A 29 -22.89 -11.28 -8.20
C LYS A 29 -21.45 -10.78 -8.26
N GLY A 30 -20.58 -11.47 -9.00
CA GLY A 30 -19.20 -11.04 -9.21
C GLY A 30 -19.12 -9.71 -9.93
N LYS A 31 -19.94 -9.50 -10.98
CA LYS A 31 -20.03 -8.21 -11.69
C LYS A 31 -20.57 -7.11 -10.78
N ASP A 32 -21.61 -7.38 -10.01
CA ASP A 32 -22.19 -6.44 -9.05
C ASP A 32 -21.13 -6.01 -8.00
N ALA A 33 -20.39 -6.98 -7.45
CA ALA A 33 -19.30 -6.74 -6.51
C ALA A 33 -18.14 -5.96 -7.15
N LEU A 34 -17.77 -6.28 -8.39
CA LEU A 34 -16.71 -5.59 -9.13
C LEU A 34 -17.07 -4.12 -9.41
N ILE A 35 -18.32 -3.85 -9.81
CA ILE A 35 -18.85 -2.48 -9.98
C ILE A 35 -18.81 -1.73 -8.64
N ALA A 36 -19.15 -2.40 -7.55
CA ALA A 36 -19.06 -1.86 -6.19
C ALA A 36 -17.61 -1.75 -5.66
N LYS A 37 -16.60 -2.14 -6.44
CA LYS A 37 -15.18 -2.25 -6.03
C LYS A 37 -14.96 -3.13 -4.79
N ASN A 38 -15.87 -4.05 -4.52
CA ASN A 38 -15.70 -5.10 -3.52
C ASN A 38 -14.94 -6.26 -4.17
N TYR A 39 -13.63 -6.07 -4.34
CA TYR A 39 -12.79 -6.99 -5.10
C TYR A 39 -12.66 -8.36 -4.42
N GLU A 40 -12.64 -8.41 -3.09
CA GLU A 40 -12.64 -9.67 -2.32
C GLU A 40 -13.86 -10.53 -2.67
N GLU A 41 -15.05 -9.93 -2.69
CA GLU A 41 -16.27 -10.65 -3.06
C GLU A 41 -16.35 -10.95 -4.55
N ALA A 42 -15.87 -10.05 -5.40
CA ALA A 42 -15.81 -10.28 -6.84
C ALA A 42 -14.93 -11.49 -7.18
N VAL A 43 -13.72 -11.57 -6.61
CA VAL A 43 -12.82 -12.74 -6.74
C VAL A 43 -13.54 -14.01 -6.33
N ARG A 44 -14.13 -14.04 -5.13
CA ARG A 44 -14.85 -15.21 -4.61
C ARG A 44 -15.97 -15.67 -5.57
N MET A 45 -16.76 -14.73 -6.08
CA MET A 45 -17.88 -15.06 -6.96
C MET A 45 -17.43 -15.54 -8.34
N PHE A 46 -16.36 -14.97 -8.91
CA PHE A 46 -15.81 -15.45 -10.19
C PHE A 46 -15.08 -16.79 -10.06
N GLU A 47 -14.44 -17.08 -8.92
CA GLU A 47 -13.92 -18.43 -8.63
C GLU A 47 -15.05 -19.47 -8.59
N ILE A 48 -16.17 -19.17 -7.93
CA ILE A 48 -17.36 -20.04 -7.93
C ILE A 48 -17.90 -20.21 -9.36
N ALA A 49 -17.99 -19.13 -10.15
CA ALA A 49 -18.41 -19.24 -11.54
C ALA A 49 -17.50 -20.18 -12.37
N LEU A 50 -16.18 -20.14 -12.15
CA LEU A 50 -15.23 -21.03 -12.83
C LEU A 50 -15.26 -22.47 -12.31
N ILE A 51 -15.74 -22.72 -11.10
CA ILE A 51 -16.01 -24.08 -10.62
C ILE A 51 -17.19 -24.68 -11.41
N GLU A 52 -18.23 -23.89 -11.65
CA GLU A 52 -19.44 -24.31 -12.40
C GLU A 52 -19.16 -24.42 -13.92
N SER A 53 -18.34 -23.52 -14.46
CA SER A 53 -17.95 -23.53 -15.89
C SER A 53 -16.46 -23.19 -16.09
N PRO A 54 -15.55 -24.18 -16.01
CA PRO A 54 -14.10 -23.94 -16.03
C PRO A 54 -13.53 -23.36 -17.34
N GLN A 55 -14.27 -23.49 -18.44
CA GLN A 55 -13.82 -23.03 -19.76
C GLN A 55 -14.35 -21.63 -20.11
N GLU A 56 -15.12 -20.99 -19.22
CA GLU A 56 -15.70 -19.67 -19.46
C GLU A 56 -14.64 -18.57 -19.42
N GLU A 57 -14.27 -18.08 -20.60
CA GLU A 57 -13.21 -17.08 -20.76
C GLU A 57 -13.56 -15.75 -20.11
N ASN A 58 -14.83 -15.34 -20.18
CA ASN A 58 -15.30 -14.11 -19.55
C ASN A 58 -15.11 -14.14 -18.03
N ALA A 59 -15.36 -15.28 -17.39
CA ALA A 59 -15.17 -15.45 -15.96
C ALA A 59 -13.69 -15.38 -15.57
N LYS A 60 -12.78 -15.93 -16.39
CA LYS A 60 -11.32 -15.82 -16.18
C LYS A 60 -10.83 -14.38 -16.29
N ILE A 61 -11.27 -13.63 -17.30
CA ILE A 61 -10.91 -12.23 -17.49
C ILE A 61 -11.35 -11.40 -16.28
N LEU A 62 -12.60 -11.58 -15.85
CA LEU A 62 -13.17 -10.83 -14.72
C LEU A 62 -12.53 -11.23 -13.38
N LEU A 63 -12.16 -12.51 -13.21
CA LEU A 63 -11.38 -12.96 -12.05
C LEU A 63 -10.02 -12.25 -12.00
N ASN A 64 -9.27 -12.25 -13.11
CA ASN A 64 -7.98 -11.56 -13.18
C ASN A 64 -8.11 -10.07 -12.87
N GLN A 65 -9.10 -9.39 -13.45
CA GLN A 65 -9.39 -7.99 -13.16
C GLN A 65 -9.70 -7.76 -11.67
N SER A 66 -10.47 -8.67 -11.05
CA SER A 66 -10.83 -8.58 -9.64
C SER A 66 -9.62 -8.82 -8.74
N GLN A 67 -8.76 -9.78 -9.08
CA GLN A 67 -7.51 -10.06 -8.35
C GLN A 67 -6.54 -8.88 -8.44
N ASP A 68 -6.44 -8.23 -9.60
CA ASP A 68 -5.61 -7.03 -9.76
C ASP A 68 -6.17 -5.85 -8.96
N GLY A 69 -7.49 -5.69 -8.92
CA GLY A 69 -8.15 -4.72 -8.04
C GLY A 69 -7.90 -5.00 -6.55
N LEU A 70 -7.97 -6.27 -6.15
CA LEU A 70 -7.70 -6.69 -4.77
C LEU A 70 -6.26 -6.37 -4.35
N LYS A 71 -5.28 -6.75 -5.17
CA LYS A 71 -3.85 -6.45 -4.93
C LYS A 71 -3.60 -4.96 -4.73
N LYS A 72 -4.30 -4.11 -5.49
CA LYS A 72 -4.20 -2.66 -5.37
C LYS A 72 -4.78 -2.14 -4.05
N VAL A 73 -5.95 -2.65 -3.63
CA VAL A 73 -6.55 -2.30 -2.33
C VAL A 73 -5.68 -2.77 -1.18
N GLU A 74 -5.12 -3.97 -1.26
CA GLU A 74 -4.19 -4.50 -0.26
C GLU A 74 -2.92 -3.64 -0.18
N ALA A 75 -2.31 -3.30 -1.32
CA ALA A 75 -1.15 -2.42 -1.37
C ALA A 75 -1.44 -1.01 -0.81
N ALA A 76 -2.64 -0.46 -1.05
CA ALA A 76 -3.05 0.82 -0.46
C ALA A 76 -3.20 0.72 1.07
N ARG A 77 -3.83 -0.35 1.57
CA ARG A 77 -4.01 -0.61 3.00
C ARG A 77 -2.68 -0.82 3.71
N GLU A 78 -1.75 -1.52 3.06
CA GLU A 78 -0.38 -1.69 3.57
C GLU A 78 0.37 -0.37 3.62
N LEU A 79 0.25 0.46 2.58
CA LEU A 79 0.85 1.79 2.56
C LEU A 79 0.32 2.65 3.71
N GLU A 80 -0.99 2.66 3.96
CA GLU A 80 -1.58 3.40 5.08
C GLU A 80 -1.01 2.95 6.44
N LYS A 81 -0.89 1.63 6.65
CA LYS A 81 -0.26 1.10 7.87
C LYS A 81 1.20 1.52 7.98
N TYR A 82 1.95 1.39 6.89
CA TYR A 82 3.34 1.81 6.83
C TYR A 82 3.48 3.30 7.21
N GLN A 83 2.60 4.16 6.67
CA GLN A 83 2.62 5.59 6.99
C GLN A 83 2.40 5.85 8.49
N GLU A 84 1.52 5.11 9.15
CA GLU A 84 1.29 5.27 10.58
C GLU A 84 2.50 4.77 11.39
N ASP A 85 3.02 3.59 11.06
CA ASP A 85 4.15 2.98 11.76
C ASP A 85 5.43 3.82 11.63
N ILE A 86 5.68 4.40 10.45
CA ILE A 86 6.90 5.17 10.18
C ILE A 86 6.83 6.63 10.67
N LYS A 87 5.62 7.15 10.95
CA LYS A 87 5.40 8.56 11.28
C LYS A 87 6.19 9.04 12.49
N ILE A 88 6.20 8.24 13.56
CA ILE A 88 6.92 8.60 14.80
C ILE A 88 8.42 8.64 14.51
N LEU A 89 8.94 7.60 13.87
CA LEU A 89 10.34 7.49 13.49
C LEU A 89 10.79 8.68 12.62
N LEU A 90 9.97 9.09 11.64
CA LEU A 90 10.27 10.24 10.79
C LEU A 90 10.29 11.55 11.57
N ALA A 91 9.33 11.77 12.46
CA ALA A 91 9.28 12.98 13.27
C ALA A 91 10.51 13.07 14.19
N GLU A 92 10.90 11.97 14.81
CA GLU A 92 12.07 11.90 15.68
C GLU A 92 13.38 12.06 14.91
N TYR A 93 13.46 11.45 13.73
CA TYR A 93 14.59 11.63 12.82
C TYR A 93 14.71 13.07 12.34
N GLU A 94 13.61 13.74 12.00
CA GLU A 94 13.59 15.15 11.58
C GLU A 94 14.09 16.08 12.68
N VAL A 95 13.78 15.81 13.95
CA VAL A 95 14.31 16.56 15.10
C VAL A 95 15.84 16.44 15.17
N ILE A 96 16.36 15.21 15.14
CA ILE A 96 17.82 14.97 15.12
C ILE A 96 18.45 15.65 13.91
N TYR A 97 17.88 15.49 12.72
CA TYR A 97 18.37 16.13 11.51
C TYR A 97 18.47 17.65 11.67
N LYS A 98 17.42 18.32 12.16
CA LYS A 98 17.43 19.78 12.37
C LYS A 98 18.46 20.21 13.41
N GLU A 99 18.60 19.45 14.49
CA GLU A 99 19.61 19.70 15.51
C GLU A 99 21.03 19.60 14.96
N PHE A 100 21.34 18.67 14.06
CA PHE A 100 22.72 18.44 13.60
C PHE A 100 23.08 19.07 12.24
N VAL A 101 22.10 19.40 11.40
CA VAL A 101 22.33 19.80 9.99
C VAL A 101 21.92 21.24 9.69
N ASP A 102 20.74 21.68 10.12
CA ASP A 102 20.21 23.00 9.72
C ASP A 102 20.86 24.15 10.49
N TYR A 103 21.29 23.88 11.71
CA TYR A 103 22.26 24.75 12.34
C TYR A 103 23.64 24.33 11.80
N GLU A 104 24.38 25.24 11.17
CA GLU A 104 25.83 25.07 10.97
C GLU A 104 26.49 25.07 12.35
N ILE A 105 26.31 23.98 13.09
CA ILE A 105 26.74 23.94 14.48
C ILE A 105 28.24 23.78 14.49
N ASP A 106 28.89 24.88 14.86
CA ASP A 106 30.21 24.85 15.44
C ASP A 106 30.23 23.83 16.59
N ARG A 107 30.84 22.68 16.34
CA ARG A 107 30.93 21.57 17.29
C ARG A 107 31.51 21.98 18.64
N THR A 108 32.24 23.10 18.70
CA THR A 108 32.77 23.64 19.96
C THR A 108 31.69 24.25 20.86
N LYS A 109 30.49 24.51 20.33
CA LYS A 109 29.36 25.13 21.05
C LYS A 109 28.33 24.13 21.56
N LEU A 110 28.38 22.87 21.12
CA LEU A 110 27.50 21.82 21.65
C LEU A 110 28.14 21.15 22.86
N PRO A 111 27.36 20.93 23.94
CA PRO A 111 27.82 20.06 25.01
C PRO A 111 28.04 18.64 24.46
N PRO A 112 29.17 17.98 24.78
CA PRO A 112 29.50 16.63 24.31
C PRO A 112 28.39 15.59 24.59
N VAL A 113 27.61 15.80 25.65
CA VAL A 113 26.50 14.93 26.06
C VAL A 113 25.39 14.89 25.00
N ASN A 114 25.04 16.02 24.39
CA ASN A 114 23.97 16.07 23.37
C ASN A 114 24.36 15.28 22.11
N PHE A 115 25.64 15.30 21.77
CA PHE A 115 26.17 14.57 20.61
C PHE A 115 26.14 13.05 20.84
N VAL A 116 26.59 12.57 22.01
CA VAL A 116 26.55 11.14 22.36
C VAL A 116 25.11 10.61 22.43
N LEU A 117 24.20 11.39 23.03
CA LEU A 117 22.79 11.03 23.11
C LEU A 117 22.13 11.00 21.72
N GLY A 118 22.40 11.99 20.87
CA GLY A 118 21.88 12.01 19.50
C GLY A 118 22.38 10.81 18.68
N LYS A 119 23.65 10.43 18.83
CA LYS A 119 24.22 9.27 18.13
C LYS A 119 23.56 7.96 18.55
N GLY A 120 23.38 7.74 19.86
CA GLY A 120 22.72 6.55 20.38
C GLY A 120 21.27 6.43 19.91
N LYS A 121 20.52 7.53 19.92
CA LYS A 121 19.15 7.55 19.37
C LYS A 121 19.10 7.26 17.88
N LEU A 122 20.05 7.79 17.11
CA LEU A 122 20.10 7.55 15.67
C LEU A 122 20.38 6.08 15.35
N GLU A 123 21.19 5.39 16.15
CA GLU A 123 21.41 3.95 16.03
C GLU A 123 20.13 3.14 16.31
N GLU A 124 19.37 3.51 17.35
CA GLU A 124 18.05 2.95 17.65
C GLU A 124 17.10 3.11 16.45
N TYR A 125 17.03 4.32 15.90
CA TYR A 125 16.17 4.63 14.75
C TYR A 125 16.55 3.86 13.47
N ILE A 126 17.84 3.61 13.23
CA ILE A 126 18.30 2.76 12.13
C ILE A 126 17.81 1.33 12.30
N ASN A 127 17.84 0.81 13.53
CA ASN A 127 17.37 -0.55 13.83
C ASN A 127 15.85 -0.66 13.68
N ASP A 128 15.11 0.33 14.14
CA ASP A 128 13.65 0.40 13.96
C ASP A 128 13.27 0.49 12.48
N ALA A 129 13.99 1.32 11.71
CA ALA A 129 13.81 1.42 10.26
C ALA A 129 14.07 0.08 9.56
N LYS A 130 15.07 -0.69 10.00
CA LYS A 130 15.37 -2.04 9.48
C LYS A 130 14.28 -3.05 9.83
N LEU A 131 13.72 -2.99 11.05
CA LEU A 131 12.61 -3.85 11.45
C LEU A 131 11.36 -3.59 10.60
N LEU A 132 11.00 -2.32 10.43
CA LEU A 132 9.89 -1.91 9.57
C LEU A 132 10.13 -2.29 8.10
N SER A 133 11.36 -2.15 7.60
CA SER A 133 11.73 -2.59 6.26
C SER A 133 11.50 -4.10 6.06
N ASN A 134 11.79 -4.93 7.07
CA ASN A 134 11.50 -6.37 6.99
C ASN A 134 9.98 -6.66 7.00
N GLN A 135 9.18 -5.85 7.70
CA GLN A 135 7.73 -6.00 7.76
C GLN A 135 7.04 -5.62 6.44
N TYR A 136 7.57 -4.62 5.72
CA TYR A 136 6.95 -4.07 4.50
C TYR A 136 7.74 -4.32 3.21
N GLY A 137 8.86 -5.04 3.29
CA GLY A 137 9.84 -5.16 2.21
C GLY A 137 9.35 -5.88 0.96
N HIS A 138 8.21 -6.57 1.03
CA HIS A 138 7.55 -7.17 -0.14
C HIS A 138 6.91 -6.12 -1.06
N ASN A 139 6.55 -4.95 -0.54
CA ASN A 139 6.06 -3.84 -1.34
C ASN A 139 7.25 -3.03 -1.87
N LYS A 140 7.49 -3.11 -3.19
CA LYS A 140 8.64 -2.47 -3.84
C LYS A 140 8.75 -0.97 -3.53
N GLY A 141 7.64 -0.23 -3.60
CA GLY A 141 7.66 1.22 -3.36
C GLY A 141 8.01 1.56 -1.90
N ILE A 142 7.48 0.79 -0.95
CA ILE A 142 7.81 0.96 0.48
C ILE A 142 9.27 0.56 0.77
N SER A 143 9.75 -0.52 0.13
CA SER A 143 11.12 -1.00 0.26
C SER A 143 12.15 0.04 -0.24
N GLU A 144 11.88 0.70 -1.37
CA GLU A 144 12.72 1.78 -1.91
C GLU A 144 12.77 2.98 -0.95
N LEU A 145 11.62 3.41 -0.43
CA LEU A 145 11.51 4.47 0.58
C LEU A 145 12.32 4.15 1.84
N HIS A 146 12.19 2.92 2.36
CA HIS A 146 12.93 2.48 3.53
C HIS A 146 14.44 2.44 3.30
N SER A 147 14.87 1.97 2.14
CA SER A 147 16.28 1.95 1.79
C SER A 147 16.87 3.36 1.80
N LEU A 148 16.15 4.34 1.27
CA LEU A 148 16.58 5.74 1.29
C LEU A 148 16.60 6.32 2.71
N LEU A 149 15.61 6.02 3.54
CA LEU A 149 15.57 6.42 4.95
C LEU A 149 16.79 5.88 5.72
N ILE A 150 17.04 4.58 5.60
CA ILE A 150 18.15 3.90 6.30
C ILE A 150 19.49 4.49 5.84
N GLN A 151 19.72 4.60 4.52
CA GLN A 151 20.95 5.19 3.99
C GLN A 151 21.14 6.63 4.47
N SER A 152 20.05 7.40 4.54
CA SER A 152 20.06 8.76 5.06
C SER A 152 20.49 8.81 6.53
N MET A 153 19.91 7.96 7.38
CA MET A 153 20.26 7.86 8.80
C MET A 153 21.69 7.36 9.01
N GLU A 154 22.11 6.31 8.30
CA GLU A 154 23.48 5.76 8.37
C GLU A 154 24.51 6.81 7.94
N SER A 155 24.23 7.58 6.88
CA SER A 155 25.10 8.68 6.45
C SER A 155 25.22 9.77 7.51
N LEU A 156 24.12 10.10 8.22
CA LEU A 156 24.16 11.04 9.33
C LEU A 156 24.99 10.48 10.50
N TYR A 157 24.80 9.21 10.84
CA TYR A 157 25.52 8.51 11.90
C TYR A 157 27.03 8.46 11.68
N GLU A 158 27.47 8.10 10.47
CA GLU A 158 28.90 8.11 10.11
C GLU A 158 29.52 9.50 10.20
N LYS A 159 28.78 10.53 9.77
CA LYS A 159 29.26 11.93 9.83
C LYS A 159 29.37 12.43 11.25
N MET A 160 28.47 12.01 12.14
CA MET A 160 28.58 12.26 13.56
C MET A 160 29.92 11.70 14.06
N ASP A 161 30.26 10.45 13.73
CA ASP A 161 31.50 9.81 14.19
C ASP A 161 32.80 10.44 13.64
N SER A 162 32.74 11.03 12.44
CA SER A 162 33.91 11.68 11.84
C SER A 162 34.38 12.90 12.66
N LYS A 163 35.66 12.97 13.06
CA LYS A 163 36.25 14.13 13.78
C LYS A 163 36.33 15.42 12.95
N SER A 164 36.11 15.35 11.64
CA SER A 164 36.19 16.48 10.72
C SER A 164 34.96 17.39 10.83
N VAL A 165 35.18 18.64 11.22
CA VAL A 165 34.19 19.72 11.42
C VAL A 165 33.50 20.21 10.13
N LEU A 166 33.83 19.67 8.96
CA LEU A 166 33.48 20.37 7.71
C LEU A 166 32.09 19.96 7.21
N ARG A 167 31.11 20.80 7.61
CA ARG A 167 29.80 20.98 6.97
C ARG A 167 29.09 19.66 6.71
N LEU A 168 28.14 19.32 7.58
CA LEU A 168 27.10 18.32 7.33
C LEU A 168 26.25 18.75 6.12
N ASN A 169 26.80 18.69 4.91
CA ASN A 169 26.03 18.70 3.69
C ASN A 169 25.46 17.28 3.55
N SER A 170 24.50 16.93 4.40
CA SER A 170 23.75 15.68 4.28
C SER A 170 22.69 15.88 3.20
N SER A 171 23.16 16.06 1.96
CA SER A 171 22.29 16.16 0.79
C SER A 171 21.32 14.99 0.77
N LEU A 172 21.76 13.78 1.14
CA LEU A 172 20.93 12.59 1.20
C LEU A 172 19.76 12.72 2.19
N ALA A 173 20.01 13.22 3.40
CA ALA A 173 18.96 13.42 4.40
C ALA A 173 17.98 14.53 4.03
N ARG A 174 18.50 15.63 3.46
CA ARG A 174 17.65 16.69 2.92
C ARG A 174 16.80 16.18 1.75
N THR A 175 17.41 15.44 0.83
CA THR A 175 16.74 14.82 -0.31
C THR A 175 15.65 13.90 0.17
N PHE A 176 15.95 12.97 1.09
CA PHE A 176 14.96 12.04 1.63
C PHE A 176 13.80 12.75 2.32
N LEU A 177 14.05 13.68 3.25
CA LEU A 177 12.97 14.39 3.96
C LEU A 177 12.11 15.23 3.00
N THR A 178 12.70 15.75 1.92
CA THR A 178 11.97 16.50 0.89
C THR A 178 11.20 15.57 -0.05
N SER A 179 11.76 14.41 -0.39
CA SER A 179 11.20 13.49 -1.38
C SER A 179 10.20 12.50 -0.81
N TYR A 180 10.28 12.16 0.48
CA TYR A 180 9.41 11.20 1.17
C TYR A 180 7.93 11.50 0.91
N TYR A 181 7.48 12.73 1.16
CA TYR A 181 6.07 13.09 0.97
C TYR A 181 5.65 13.02 -0.50
N SER A 182 6.53 13.38 -1.45
CA SER A 182 6.21 13.26 -2.87
C SER A 182 6.14 11.81 -3.34
N GLU A 183 7.07 10.96 -2.89
CA GLU A 183 7.14 9.54 -3.25
C GLU A 183 5.93 8.78 -2.71
N ILE A 184 5.50 9.08 -1.48
CA ILE A 184 4.25 8.54 -0.92
C ILE A 184 3.04 8.89 -1.79
N GLU A 185 2.92 10.14 -2.23
CA GLU A 185 1.82 10.57 -3.10
C GLU A 185 1.88 9.91 -4.48
N GLU A 186 3.07 9.61 -4.99
CA GLU A 186 3.22 8.81 -6.20
C GLU A 186 2.77 7.35 -6.02
N ILE A 187 3.16 6.70 -4.92
CA ILE A 187 2.73 5.33 -4.61
C ILE A 187 1.20 5.27 -4.46
N LYS A 188 0.58 6.23 -3.77
CA LYS A 188 -0.89 6.33 -3.67
C LYS A 188 -1.58 6.41 -5.04
N LYS A 189 -1.02 7.19 -5.98
CA LYS A 189 -1.57 7.30 -7.34
C LYS A 189 -1.49 5.98 -8.12
N MET A 190 -0.54 5.11 -7.79
CA MET A 190 -0.40 3.79 -8.41
C MET A 190 -1.34 2.75 -7.80
N THR A 191 -1.71 2.89 -6.52
CA THR A 191 -2.57 1.94 -5.80
C THR A 191 -4.06 2.27 -5.85
N VAL A 192 -4.48 3.51 -6.07
CA VAL A 192 -5.90 3.94 -5.98
C VAL A 192 -6.63 4.05 -7.35
N LYS A 193 -5.97 3.72 -8.47
CA LYS A 193 -6.58 3.74 -9.82
C LYS A 193 -7.31 2.45 -10.17
#